data_AF-A0A7C1FLQ3-F1
#
_entry.id   AF-A0A7C1FLQ3-F1
#
_cell.length_a   1.000
_cell.length_b   1.000
_cell.length_c   1.000
_cell.angle_alpha   90.00
_cell.angle_beta   90.00
_cell.angle_gamma   90.00
#
_symmetry.space_group_name_H-M   'P 1'
#
loop_
_entity.id
_entity.type
_entity.pdbx_description
1 polymer ?
#
loop_
_entity_poly.entity_id
_entity_poly.type
_entity_poly.pdbx_seq_one_letter_code
_entity_poly.pdbx_strand_id
1 'polypeptide(L)'
;MVLGLLSLDALCPAGTAFAAEQADKQAADFYVSTAGNDNWSGRLPEPNAAKTDGPLATIYRAQQAVRELRKGQPQRKQPIVVMLRGGIYFLDKPIRFGPEDGGTAEAPVIYQAYPGERPILSGGRLITGWQIDQQGRWHVVLDEVKADKWTFCQLFVNDQRRFRPRLPEQGYYKIAEQLPPSPEAKGKGFDCFGFSGQEIRVNWANLADVEVIPFHQWTASRMRIARVDADKKIVYFTGTTPGASGWTAFGKGHRFFVENVREALSKPGQWYLDKPTGKLT
;
A
#
# COMPACT_ATOMS: atom_id res chain seq x y z
N MET A 1 -41.30 7.97 63.72
CA MET A 1 -40.79 9.06 64.58
C MET A 1 -39.72 9.78 63.76
N VAL A 2 -40.11 10.62 62.78
CA VAL A 2 -40.18 12.11 62.81
C VAL A 2 -38.94 12.73 63.49
N LEU A 3 -38.15 13.68 62.99
CA LEU A 3 -38.16 14.78 61.99
C LEU A 3 -36.73 14.82 61.36
N GLY A 4 -36.34 15.56 60.31
CA GLY A 4 -36.93 16.64 59.52
C GLY A 4 -35.86 17.21 58.55
N LEU A 5 -36.32 18.08 57.63
CA LEU A 5 -35.68 18.65 56.44
C LEU A 5 -34.40 19.46 56.68
N LEU A 6 -33.57 19.61 55.63
CA LEU A 6 -33.34 20.91 54.97
C LEU A 6 -32.77 20.74 53.54
N SER A 7 -33.41 21.45 52.61
CA SER A 7 -33.10 21.62 51.19
C SER A 7 -31.83 22.46 50.98
N LEU A 8 -31.08 22.17 49.91
CA LEU A 8 -30.40 23.21 49.14
C LEU A 8 -30.48 22.87 47.65
N ASP A 9 -31.33 23.63 46.95
CA ASP A 9 -31.42 23.67 45.50
C ASP A 9 -30.11 24.15 44.89
N ALA A 10 -29.47 23.33 44.06
CA ALA A 10 -28.44 23.78 43.15
C ALA A 10 -29.02 23.79 41.72
N LEU A 11 -29.42 24.99 41.29
CA LEU A 11 -29.68 25.32 39.90
C LEU A 11 -28.47 24.90 39.05
N CYS A 12 -28.68 23.97 38.12
CA CYS A 12 -27.74 23.73 37.03
C CYS A 12 -28.02 24.79 35.96
N PRO A 13 -27.08 25.71 35.65
CA PRO A 13 -27.31 26.66 34.57
C PRO A 13 -27.26 25.91 33.24
N ALA A 14 -28.29 26.13 32.44
CA ALA A 14 -28.29 25.83 31.01
C ALA A 14 -27.26 26.71 30.29
N GLY A 15 -26.58 26.14 29.30
CA GLY A 15 -25.60 26.80 28.44
C GLY A 15 -24.27 26.05 28.52
N THR A 16 -23.82 25.38 27.48
CA THR A 16 -23.58 25.96 26.17
C THR A 16 -24.00 25.01 25.06
N ALA A 17 -24.74 25.54 24.08
CA ALA A 17 -24.80 24.93 22.77
C ALA A 17 -23.36 24.83 22.24
N PHE A 18 -22.91 23.64 21.89
CA PHE A 18 -21.79 23.49 20.97
C PHE A 18 -22.26 24.11 19.66
N ALA A 19 -21.92 25.39 19.46
CA ALA A 19 -21.87 25.95 18.13
C ALA A 19 -20.87 25.07 17.38
N ALA A 20 -21.37 24.25 16.46
CA ALA A 20 -20.54 23.65 15.44
C ALA A 20 -19.86 24.83 14.75
N GLU A 21 -18.58 25.00 15.01
CA GLU A 21 -17.75 25.98 14.36
C GLU A 21 -17.90 25.74 12.87
N GLN A 22 -18.59 26.67 12.21
CA GLN A 22 -18.79 26.68 10.77
C GLN A 22 -17.39 26.89 10.21
N ALA A 23 -16.66 25.79 10.01
CA ALA A 23 -15.38 25.81 9.33
C ALA A 23 -15.62 26.53 8.02
N ASP A 24 -15.02 27.71 7.88
CA ASP A 24 -15.10 28.52 6.67
C ASP A 24 -14.71 27.60 5.51
N LYS A 25 -15.70 27.22 4.69
CA LYS A 25 -15.49 26.29 3.58
C LYS A 25 -14.65 27.04 2.58
N GLN A 26 -13.33 26.94 2.72
CA GLN A 26 -12.40 27.61 1.84
C GLN A 26 -12.75 27.24 0.39
N ALA A 27 -13.12 28.26 -0.39
CA ALA A 27 -13.51 28.07 -1.77
C ALA A 27 -12.28 27.64 -2.59
N ALA A 28 -12.45 26.56 -3.35
CA ALA A 28 -11.45 26.07 -4.30
C ALA A 28 -11.88 26.43 -5.73
N ASP A 29 -10.93 26.49 -6.66
CA ASP A 29 -11.26 26.60 -8.08
C ASP A 29 -11.89 25.30 -8.60
N PHE A 30 -11.38 24.16 -8.10
CA PHE A 30 -11.87 22.83 -8.45
C PHE A 30 -11.94 21.90 -7.23
N TYR A 31 -12.90 20.99 -7.26
CA TYR A 31 -13.10 19.92 -6.30
C TYR A 31 -13.03 18.57 -7.00
N VAL A 32 -12.45 17.59 -6.34
CA VAL A 32 -12.37 16.19 -6.81
C VAL A 32 -13.01 15.30 -5.76
N SER A 33 -13.86 14.37 -6.17
CA SER A 33 -14.59 13.47 -5.27
C SER A 33 -14.74 12.08 -5.88
N THR A 34 -14.72 11.03 -5.06
CA THR A 34 -15.03 9.66 -5.49
C THR A 34 -16.48 9.49 -5.96
N ALA A 35 -17.36 10.44 -5.62
CA ALA A 35 -18.74 10.55 -6.12
C ALA A 35 -18.87 11.59 -7.26
N GLY A 36 -17.75 12.10 -7.78
CA GLY A 36 -17.70 13.11 -8.83
C GLY A 36 -17.96 12.55 -10.23
N ASN A 37 -17.90 13.44 -11.23
CA ASN A 37 -18.02 13.10 -12.65
C ASN A 37 -17.08 14.00 -13.46
N ASP A 38 -16.26 13.42 -14.34
CA ASP A 38 -15.29 14.18 -15.14
C ASP A 38 -15.93 15.02 -16.27
N ASN A 39 -17.23 14.85 -16.51
CA ASN A 39 -18.02 15.71 -17.39
C ASN A 39 -18.59 16.96 -16.67
N TRP A 40 -18.48 17.03 -15.34
CA TRP A 40 -18.89 18.22 -14.58
C TRP A 40 -17.79 19.30 -14.61
N SER A 41 -18.15 20.51 -14.17
CA SER A 41 -17.23 21.65 -14.16
C SER A 41 -16.12 21.49 -13.11
N GLY A 42 -16.39 20.73 -12.05
CA GLY A 42 -15.52 20.64 -10.89
C GLY A 42 -15.64 21.80 -9.90
N ARG A 43 -16.48 22.82 -10.18
CA ARG A 43 -16.51 24.06 -9.38
C ARG A 43 -17.36 23.97 -8.12
N LEU A 44 -18.14 22.91 -7.98
CA LEU A 44 -18.98 22.67 -6.80
C LEU A 44 -18.35 21.58 -5.93
N PRO A 45 -18.32 21.76 -4.60
CA PRO A 45 -17.78 20.75 -3.69
C PRO A 45 -18.65 19.49 -3.65
N GLU A 46 -19.94 19.61 -3.95
CA GLU A 46 -20.93 18.54 -3.98
C GLU A 46 -21.71 18.58 -5.31
N PRO A 47 -22.27 17.45 -5.77
CA PRO A 47 -23.22 17.45 -6.87
C PRO A 47 -24.39 18.40 -6.61
N ASN A 48 -24.80 19.17 -7.62
CA ASN A 48 -26.04 19.93 -7.54
C ASN A 48 -27.26 18.98 -7.52
N ALA A 49 -28.43 19.49 -7.10
CA ALA A 49 -29.63 18.65 -6.94
C ALA A 49 -30.04 17.92 -8.22
N ALA A 50 -29.80 18.53 -9.39
CA ALA A 50 -30.11 17.95 -10.69
C ALA A 50 -29.04 16.95 -11.19
N LYS A 51 -27.92 16.79 -10.48
CA LYS A 51 -26.73 16.00 -10.89
C LYS A 51 -26.20 16.38 -12.28
N THR A 52 -26.34 17.64 -12.64
CA THR A 52 -25.82 18.20 -13.90
C THR A 52 -24.45 18.87 -13.73
N ASP A 53 -24.06 19.17 -12.49
CA ASP A 53 -22.74 19.71 -12.15
C ASP A 53 -22.32 19.26 -10.74
N GLY A 54 -21.04 19.37 -10.42
CA GLY A 54 -20.46 18.85 -9.18
C GLY A 54 -18.93 18.78 -9.22
N PRO A 55 -18.30 18.03 -8.30
CA PRO A 55 -16.86 17.79 -8.29
C PRO A 55 -16.43 16.86 -9.43
N LEU A 56 -15.19 17.00 -9.89
CA LEU A 56 -14.57 16.07 -10.84
C LEU A 56 -14.40 14.69 -10.19
N ALA A 57 -14.42 13.62 -11.00
CA ALA A 57 -14.20 12.26 -10.49
C ALA A 57 -12.71 11.98 -10.28
N THR A 58 -11.85 12.50 -11.16
CA THR A 58 -10.44 12.14 -11.20
C THR A 58 -9.50 13.33 -11.05
N ILE A 59 -8.33 13.05 -10.47
CA ILE A 59 -7.23 14.02 -10.40
C ILE A 59 -6.67 14.35 -11.79
N TYR A 60 -6.76 13.44 -12.76
CA TYR A 60 -6.32 13.70 -14.14
C TYR A 60 -7.19 14.77 -14.82
N ARG A 61 -8.51 14.69 -14.66
CA ARG A 61 -9.41 15.72 -15.19
C ARG A 61 -9.21 17.05 -14.47
N ALA A 62 -8.97 17.03 -13.15
CA ALA A 62 -8.64 18.24 -12.40
C ALA A 62 -7.37 18.92 -12.92
N GLN A 63 -6.34 18.13 -13.22
CA GLN A 63 -5.12 18.63 -13.85
C GLN A 63 -5.40 19.32 -15.20
N GLN A 64 -6.22 18.70 -16.05
CA GLN A 64 -6.62 19.31 -17.31
C GLN A 64 -7.40 20.61 -17.10
N ALA A 65 -8.32 20.65 -16.14
CA ALA A 65 -9.10 21.84 -15.80
C ALA A 65 -8.21 22.99 -15.28
N VAL A 66 -7.16 22.67 -14.51
CA VAL A 66 -6.13 23.64 -14.11
C VAL A 66 -5.41 24.20 -15.34
N ARG A 67 -4.96 23.34 -16.27
CA ARG A 67 -4.28 23.78 -17.51
C ARG A 67 -5.18 24.69 -18.36
N GLU A 68 -6.45 24.31 -18.51
CA GLU A 68 -7.48 25.10 -19.20
C GLU A 68 -7.65 26.48 -18.54
N LEU A 69 -7.80 26.51 -17.21
CA LEU A 69 -7.95 27.75 -16.46
C LEU A 69 -6.73 28.66 -16.60
N ARG A 70 -5.52 28.11 -16.52
CA ARG A 70 -4.28 28.87 -16.71
C ARG A 70 -4.16 29.45 -18.12
N LYS A 71 -4.50 28.67 -19.15
CA LYS A 71 -4.50 29.13 -20.53
C LYS A 71 -5.53 30.24 -20.76
N GLY A 72 -6.70 30.13 -20.13
CA GLY A 72 -7.75 31.16 -20.18
C GLY A 72 -7.47 32.40 -19.33
N GLN A 73 -6.61 32.28 -18.31
CA GLN A 73 -6.28 33.36 -17.37
C GLN A 73 -4.75 33.51 -17.18
N PRO A 74 -3.98 33.84 -18.23
CA PRO A 74 -2.52 33.88 -18.16
C PRO A 74 -1.97 34.95 -17.19
N GLN A 75 -2.75 35.97 -16.87
CA GLN A 75 -2.38 37.05 -15.95
C GLN A 75 -2.93 36.87 -14.52
N ARG A 76 -3.51 35.72 -14.21
CA ARG A 76 -4.04 35.41 -12.88
C ARG A 76 -2.95 35.62 -11.81
N LYS A 77 -3.27 36.40 -10.77
CA LYS A 77 -2.36 36.73 -9.65
C LYS A 77 -2.69 36.00 -8.34
N GLN A 78 -3.72 35.15 -8.35
CA GLN A 78 -4.14 34.37 -7.19
C GLN A 78 -3.90 32.88 -7.43
N PRO A 79 -3.70 32.08 -6.37
CA PRO A 79 -3.51 30.63 -6.49
C PRO A 79 -4.62 29.96 -7.28
N ILE A 80 -4.32 28.79 -7.85
CA ILE A 80 -5.34 27.84 -8.31
C ILE A 80 -5.40 26.72 -7.28
N VAL A 81 -6.55 26.55 -6.63
CA VAL A 81 -6.72 25.55 -5.57
C VAL A 81 -7.59 24.40 -6.06
N VAL A 82 -7.08 23.17 -5.92
CA VAL A 82 -7.79 21.92 -6.15
C VAL A 82 -7.94 21.20 -4.81
N MET A 83 -9.18 21.01 -4.36
CA MET A 83 -9.47 20.28 -3.11
C MET A 83 -9.99 18.88 -3.40
N LEU A 84 -9.33 17.88 -2.82
CA LEU A 84 -9.73 16.48 -2.92
C LEU A 84 -10.56 16.08 -1.69
N ARG A 85 -11.78 15.63 -1.94
CA ARG A 85 -12.66 15.03 -0.92
C ARG A 85 -12.09 13.70 -0.44
N GLY A 86 -12.46 13.28 0.76
CA GLY A 86 -12.07 12.03 1.38
C GLY A 86 -12.50 10.82 0.55
N GLY A 87 -11.66 9.80 0.53
CA GLY A 87 -11.86 8.62 -0.28
C GLY A 87 -10.56 8.10 -0.88
N ILE A 88 -10.64 6.93 -1.52
CA ILE A 88 -9.50 6.31 -2.20
C ILE A 88 -9.68 6.50 -3.71
N TYR A 89 -8.74 7.21 -4.33
CA TYR A 89 -8.67 7.42 -5.76
C TYR A 89 -7.66 6.45 -6.34
N PHE A 90 -8.14 5.38 -6.97
CA PHE A 90 -7.29 4.41 -7.64
C PHE A 90 -6.77 5.00 -8.96
N LEU A 91 -5.45 5.02 -9.10
CA LEU A 91 -4.75 5.54 -10.27
C LEU A 91 -4.44 4.38 -11.22
N ASP A 92 -4.97 4.45 -12.45
CA ASP A 92 -4.67 3.48 -13.51
C ASP A 92 -3.30 3.71 -14.16
N LYS A 93 -2.76 4.94 -14.00
CA LYS A 93 -1.45 5.36 -14.49
C LYS A 93 -0.82 6.43 -13.60
N PRO A 94 0.50 6.67 -13.67
CA PRO A 94 1.11 7.79 -12.94
C PRO A 94 0.48 9.13 -13.35
N ILE A 95 0.14 9.96 -12.36
CA ILE A 95 -0.08 11.39 -12.62
C ILE A 95 1.27 12.06 -12.87
N ARG A 96 1.38 12.83 -13.96
CA ARG A 96 2.63 13.48 -14.36
C ARG A 96 2.41 14.98 -14.38
N PHE A 97 3.06 15.70 -13.48
CA PHE A 97 3.07 17.15 -13.48
C PHE A 97 4.19 17.67 -14.37
N GLY A 98 3.84 18.48 -15.37
CA GLY A 98 4.76 19.16 -16.28
C GLY A 98 4.77 20.68 -16.09
N PRO A 99 5.56 21.43 -16.87
CA PRO A 99 5.61 22.90 -16.81
C PRO A 99 4.23 23.58 -16.94
N GLU A 100 3.31 22.96 -17.68
CA GLU A 100 1.93 23.42 -17.87
C GLU A 100 1.05 23.32 -16.61
N ASP A 101 1.51 22.61 -15.57
CA ASP A 101 0.80 22.45 -14.30
C ASP A 101 1.35 23.33 -13.18
N GLY A 102 2.54 23.92 -13.37
CA GLY A 102 3.19 24.76 -12.37
C GLY A 102 2.63 26.18 -12.35
N GLY A 103 2.42 26.74 -11.17
CA GLY A 103 2.11 28.17 -10.99
C GLY A 103 3.35 29.06 -10.96
N THR A 104 3.19 30.31 -10.49
CA THR A 104 4.32 31.16 -10.05
C THR A 104 4.40 31.17 -8.53
N ALA A 105 5.40 31.85 -7.95
CA ALA A 105 5.46 32.03 -6.51
C ALA A 105 4.26 32.82 -5.96
N GLU A 106 3.74 33.78 -6.73
CA GLU A 106 2.59 34.63 -6.38
C GLU A 106 1.25 33.96 -6.68
N ALA A 107 1.20 33.06 -7.66
CA ALA A 107 0.01 32.33 -8.07
C ALA A 107 0.30 30.83 -8.23
N PRO A 108 0.56 30.11 -7.12
CA PRO A 108 0.85 28.68 -7.15
C PRO A 108 -0.38 27.86 -7.54
N VAL A 109 -0.14 26.63 -8.02
CA VAL A 109 -1.18 25.60 -8.16
C VAL A 109 -1.08 24.66 -6.96
N ILE A 110 -2.16 24.53 -6.20
CA ILE A 110 -2.20 23.81 -4.93
C ILE A 110 -3.19 22.67 -5.05
N TYR A 111 -2.73 21.44 -4.86
CA TYR A 111 -3.58 20.26 -4.64
C TYR A 111 -3.55 19.93 -3.15
N GLN A 112 -4.70 19.93 -2.51
CA GLN A 112 -4.79 19.69 -1.06
C GLN A 112 -6.03 18.87 -0.71
N ALA A 113 -6.03 18.31 0.50
CA ALA A 113 -7.24 17.70 1.03
C ALA A 113 -8.33 18.76 1.26
N TYR A 114 -9.58 18.36 1.08
CA TYR A 114 -10.71 19.11 1.58
C TYR A 114 -10.63 19.19 3.12
N PRO A 115 -10.96 20.33 3.76
CA PRO A 115 -10.80 20.49 5.21
C PRO A 115 -11.42 19.35 6.02
N GLY A 116 -10.63 18.75 6.92
CA GLY A 116 -11.06 17.65 7.78
C GLY A 116 -11.18 16.28 7.10
N GLU A 117 -10.93 16.18 5.79
CA GLU A 117 -11.04 14.93 5.03
C GLU A 117 -9.65 14.36 4.67
N ARG A 118 -9.58 13.05 4.41
CA ARG A 118 -8.33 12.34 4.08
C ARG A 118 -8.43 11.64 2.72
N PRO A 119 -8.11 12.32 1.61
CA PRO A 119 -7.98 11.68 0.30
C PRO A 119 -6.74 10.79 0.25
N ILE A 120 -6.85 9.63 -0.41
CA ILE A 120 -5.75 8.70 -0.66
C ILE A 120 -5.63 8.49 -2.16
N LEU A 121 -4.51 8.91 -2.75
CA LEU A 121 -4.16 8.55 -4.12
C LEU A 121 -3.46 7.18 -4.09
N SER A 122 -4.08 6.16 -4.67
CA SER A 122 -3.62 4.77 -4.58
C SER A 122 -3.20 4.24 -5.94
N GLY A 123 -1.97 3.76 -6.07
CA GLY A 123 -1.53 2.95 -7.22
C GLY A 123 -1.95 1.48 -7.14
N GLY A 124 -2.73 1.11 -6.12
CA GLY A 124 -3.25 -0.25 -5.95
C GLY A 124 -4.49 -0.54 -6.79
N ARG A 125 -5.03 -1.75 -6.65
CA ARG A 125 -6.33 -2.14 -7.20
C ARG A 125 -7.24 -2.58 -6.06
N LEU A 126 -8.51 -2.18 -6.10
CA LEU A 126 -9.51 -2.66 -5.15
C LEU A 126 -9.83 -4.12 -5.47
N ILE A 127 -9.69 -4.99 -4.47
CA ILE A 127 -10.08 -6.40 -4.58
C ILE A 127 -11.47 -6.56 -3.96
N THR A 128 -12.43 -7.02 -4.76
CA THR A 128 -13.83 -7.28 -4.38
C THR A 128 -14.17 -8.76 -4.58
N GLY A 129 -15.40 -9.17 -4.28
CA GLY A 129 -15.86 -10.55 -4.53
C GLY A 129 -15.34 -11.58 -3.54
N TRP A 130 -14.98 -11.15 -2.33
CA TRP A 130 -14.51 -12.05 -1.30
C TRP A 130 -15.60 -13.00 -0.79
N GLN A 131 -15.18 -14.22 -0.46
CA GLN A 131 -15.98 -15.27 0.14
C GLN A 131 -15.36 -15.69 1.47
N ILE A 132 -16.18 -16.17 2.40
CA ILE A 132 -15.75 -16.67 3.70
C ILE A 132 -15.92 -18.19 3.70
N ASP A 133 -14.88 -18.95 4.04
CA ASP A 133 -14.97 -20.40 4.20
C ASP A 133 -15.62 -20.79 5.55
N GLN A 134 -15.88 -22.08 5.75
CA GLN A 134 -16.50 -22.59 6.98
C GLN A 134 -15.64 -22.35 8.24
N GLN A 135 -14.35 -22.05 8.07
CA GLN A 135 -13.42 -21.74 9.15
C GLN A 135 -13.29 -20.22 9.39
N GLY A 136 -14.09 -19.39 8.71
CA GLY A 136 -14.07 -17.93 8.85
C GLY A 136 -12.96 -17.23 8.08
N ARG A 137 -12.25 -17.93 7.17
CA ARG A 137 -11.18 -17.32 6.36
C ARG A 137 -11.73 -16.72 5.08
N TRP A 138 -11.32 -15.48 4.83
CA TRP A 138 -11.63 -14.75 3.62
C TRP A 138 -10.78 -15.30 2.47
N HIS A 139 -11.38 -15.46 1.30
CA HIS A 139 -10.65 -15.77 0.08
C HIS A 139 -11.33 -15.21 -1.15
N VAL A 140 -10.57 -15.06 -2.22
CA VAL A 140 -11.06 -14.66 -3.55
C VAL A 140 -10.14 -15.27 -4.62
N VAL A 141 -10.69 -15.58 -5.79
CA VAL A 141 -9.91 -16.02 -6.95
C VAL A 141 -9.70 -14.84 -7.88
N LEU A 142 -8.44 -14.56 -8.23
CA LEU A 142 -8.04 -13.48 -9.10
C LEU A 142 -7.56 -14.06 -10.44
N ASP A 143 -8.43 -14.05 -11.46
CA ASP A 143 -8.14 -14.65 -12.77
C ASP A 143 -6.91 -14.02 -13.45
N GLU A 144 -6.69 -12.72 -13.28
CA GLU A 144 -5.50 -12.06 -13.81
C GLU A 144 -4.20 -12.55 -13.14
N VAL A 145 -4.25 -12.92 -11.86
CA VAL A 145 -3.09 -13.52 -11.18
C VAL A 145 -2.85 -14.93 -11.72
N LYS A 146 -3.91 -15.73 -11.84
CA LYS A 146 -3.84 -17.08 -12.40
C LYS A 146 -3.29 -17.09 -13.83
N ALA A 147 -3.58 -16.04 -14.60
CA ALA A 147 -3.09 -15.84 -15.96
C ALA A 147 -1.72 -15.13 -16.02
N ASP A 148 -1.04 -14.93 -14.89
CA ASP A 148 0.25 -14.22 -14.76
C ASP A 148 0.26 -12.79 -15.36
N LYS A 149 -0.90 -12.13 -15.38
CA LYS A 149 -1.07 -10.74 -15.82
C LYS A 149 -0.96 -9.73 -14.68
N TRP A 150 -1.06 -10.20 -13.44
CA TRP A 150 -1.00 -9.37 -12.25
C TRP A 150 -0.32 -10.09 -11.09
N THR A 151 0.58 -9.38 -10.40
CA THR A 151 1.25 -9.87 -9.19
C THR A 151 1.45 -8.70 -8.23
N PHE A 152 1.46 -8.99 -6.93
CA PHE A 152 1.67 -7.99 -5.89
C PHE A 152 2.27 -8.62 -4.64
N CYS A 153 2.98 -7.81 -3.85
CA CYS A 153 3.62 -8.23 -2.60
C CYS A 153 3.16 -7.49 -1.35
N GLN A 154 2.10 -6.70 -1.47
CA GLN A 154 1.52 -5.92 -0.40
C GLN A 154 0.00 -5.98 -0.52
N LEU A 155 -0.67 -6.11 0.63
CA LEU A 155 -2.12 -6.06 0.74
C LEU A 155 -2.48 -5.10 1.87
N PHE A 156 -3.54 -4.32 1.67
CA PHE A 156 -4.05 -3.38 2.66
C PHE A 156 -5.54 -3.65 2.86
N VAL A 157 -6.00 -3.62 4.10
CA VAL A 157 -7.42 -3.72 4.47
C VAL A 157 -7.73 -2.53 5.37
N ASN A 158 -8.64 -1.65 4.94
CA ASN A 158 -9.00 -0.42 5.65
C ASN A 158 -7.77 0.43 6.03
N ASP A 159 -6.91 0.70 5.06
CA ASP A 159 -5.65 1.48 5.22
C ASP A 159 -4.60 0.83 6.16
N GLN A 160 -4.82 -0.41 6.59
CA GLN A 160 -3.88 -1.16 7.41
C GLN A 160 -3.17 -2.23 6.58
N ARG A 161 -1.84 -2.19 6.58
CA ARG A 161 -1.01 -3.18 5.88
C ARG A 161 -1.22 -4.56 6.50
N ARG A 162 -1.43 -5.56 5.65
CA ARG A 162 -1.42 -6.98 5.99
C ARG A 162 -0.09 -7.60 5.54
N PHE A 163 0.46 -8.46 6.38
CA PHE A 163 1.78 -9.04 6.15
C PHE A 163 1.68 -10.45 5.58
N ARG A 164 2.64 -10.80 4.71
CA ARG A 164 2.79 -12.19 4.25
C ARG A 164 3.26 -13.06 5.43
N PRO A 165 2.94 -14.36 5.45
CA PRO A 165 3.47 -15.27 6.45
C PRO A 165 5.00 -15.35 6.32
N ARG A 166 5.68 -15.43 7.47
CA ARG A 166 7.15 -15.44 7.54
C ARG A 166 7.70 -16.46 8.53
N LEU A 167 8.92 -16.90 8.28
CA LEU A 167 9.71 -17.80 9.13
C LEU A 167 11.12 -17.20 9.39
N PRO A 168 11.65 -17.27 10.63
CA PRO A 168 10.90 -17.59 11.82
C PRO A 168 9.84 -16.50 12.04
N GLU A 169 8.81 -16.85 12.79
CA GLU A 169 7.75 -15.90 13.13
C GLU A 169 8.32 -14.65 13.83
N GLN A 170 9.29 -14.85 14.73
CA GLN A 170 10.04 -13.79 15.40
C GLN A 170 11.54 -14.02 15.26
N GLY A 171 12.31 -12.93 15.21
CA GLY A 171 13.76 -12.98 15.09
C GLY A 171 14.23 -13.35 13.69
N TYR A 172 15.36 -14.04 13.60
CA TYR A 172 16.04 -14.37 12.34
C TYR A 172 16.72 -15.74 12.44
N TYR A 173 16.79 -16.43 11.32
CA TYR A 173 17.75 -17.51 11.11
C TYR A 173 19.14 -16.92 10.80
N LYS A 174 20.15 -17.78 10.77
CA LYS A 174 21.51 -17.41 10.39
C LYS A 174 22.02 -18.32 9.28
N ILE A 175 22.72 -17.74 8.30
CA ILE A 175 23.39 -18.51 7.25
C ILE A 175 24.44 -19.41 7.91
N ALA A 176 24.33 -20.71 7.68
CA ALA A 176 25.21 -21.70 8.31
C ALA A 176 26.56 -21.80 7.58
N GLU A 177 26.54 -21.66 6.26
CA GLU A 177 27.71 -21.75 5.41
C GLU A 177 27.66 -20.73 4.27
N GLN A 178 28.73 -19.97 4.11
CA GLN A 178 28.94 -19.12 2.95
C GLN A 178 29.50 -19.96 1.82
N LEU A 179 28.83 -19.96 0.68
CA LEU A 179 29.25 -20.67 -0.52
C LEU A 179 29.75 -19.68 -1.59
N PRO A 180 30.67 -20.10 -2.47
CA PRO A 180 30.92 -19.34 -3.70
C PRO A 180 29.66 -19.34 -4.57
N PRO A 181 29.56 -18.42 -5.56
CA PRO A 181 28.54 -18.51 -6.60
C PRO A 181 28.48 -19.90 -7.22
N SER A 182 27.28 -20.37 -7.54
CA SER A 182 27.10 -21.60 -8.30
C SER A 182 27.83 -21.53 -9.66
N PRO A 183 28.10 -22.68 -10.31
CA PRO A 183 28.62 -22.69 -11.68
C PRO A 183 27.78 -21.83 -12.64
N GLU A 184 26.46 -21.81 -12.49
CA GLU A 184 25.51 -21.06 -13.33
C GLU A 184 25.57 -19.53 -13.10
N ALA A 185 25.96 -19.12 -11.89
CA ALA A 185 26.08 -17.73 -11.46
C ALA A 185 27.52 -17.17 -11.53
N LYS A 186 28.48 -17.95 -12.02
CA LYS A 186 29.89 -17.54 -12.13
C LYS A 186 30.02 -16.18 -12.83
N GLY A 187 30.67 -15.24 -12.15
CA GLY A 187 30.92 -13.88 -12.64
C GLY A 187 29.73 -12.91 -12.54
N LYS A 188 28.56 -13.34 -12.04
CA LYS A 188 27.36 -12.50 -11.94
C LYS A 188 27.11 -12.02 -10.50
N GLY A 189 27.30 -12.91 -9.53
CA GLY A 189 27.11 -12.65 -8.11
C GLY A 189 26.74 -13.92 -7.35
N PHE A 190 26.38 -13.80 -6.08
CA PHE A 190 26.02 -14.95 -5.24
C PHE A 190 24.55 -15.34 -5.46
N ASP A 191 24.29 -16.63 -5.57
CA ASP A 191 22.95 -17.18 -5.81
C ASP A 191 22.62 -18.37 -4.88
N CYS A 192 23.52 -18.74 -3.98
CA CYS A 192 23.29 -19.85 -3.06
C CYS A 192 24.03 -19.66 -1.73
N PHE A 193 23.51 -20.30 -0.68
CA PHE A 193 24.18 -20.44 0.60
C PHE A 193 23.75 -21.73 1.30
N GLY A 194 24.55 -22.17 2.27
CA GLY A 194 24.21 -23.31 3.13
C GLY A 194 23.40 -22.90 4.37
N PHE A 195 22.32 -23.61 4.64
CA PHE A 195 21.48 -23.45 5.83
C PHE A 195 21.63 -24.64 6.77
N SER A 196 21.00 -24.61 7.95
CA SER A 196 21.00 -25.71 8.92
C SER A 196 19.62 -26.36 9.06
N GLY A 197 19.56 -27.60 9.54
CA GLY A 197 18.29 -28.24 9.89
C GLY A 197 17.18 -28.14 8.82
N GLN A 198 16.11 -27.39 9.17
CA GLN A 198 14.84 -27.32 8.44
C GLN A 198 14.33 -25.87 8.26
N GLU A 199 15.24 -24.89 8.26
CA GLU A 199 14.89 -23.47 8.07
C GLU A 199 14.37 -23.17 6.66
N ILE A 200 14.83 -23.93 5.67
CA ILE A 200 14.39 -23.89 4.27
C ILE A 200 14.03 -25.31 3.85
N ARG A 201 12.81 -25.53 3.32
CA ARG A 201 12.30 -26.87 3.05
C ARG A 201 11.89 -27.04 1.59
N VAL A 202 12.28 -28.16 1.01
CA VAL A 202 12.00 -28.50 -0.40
C VAL A 202 10.52 -28.77 -0.67
N ASN A 203 9.76 -29.15 0.36
CA ASN A 203 8.37 -29.57 0.24
C ASN A 203 7.35 -28.43 0.46
N TRP A 204 7.79 -27.17 0.54
CA TRP A 204 6.86 -26.04 0.61
C TRP A 204 6.08 -25.86 -0.68
N ALA A 205 4.80 -25.52 -0.55
CA ALA A 205 3.96 -25.17 -1.69
C ALA A 205 4.50 -23.94 -2.42
N ASN A 206 4.42 -23.96 -3.76
CA ASN A 206 4.86 -22.87 -4.63
C ASN A 206 6.29 -22.39 -4.30
N LEU A 207 7.23 -23.33 -4.18
CA LEU A 207 8.60 -23.05 -3.72
C LEU A 207 9.27 -21.87 -4.44
N ALA A 208 9.03 -21.69 -5.74
CA ALA A 208 9.56 -20.59 -6.54
C ALA A 208 8.98 -19.19 -6.22
N ASP A 209 7.89 -19.13 -5.47
CA ASP A 209 7.29 -17.90 -4.94
C ASP A 209 7.73 -17.59 -3.51
N VAL A 210 8.42 -18.52 -2.83
CA VAL A 210 8.99 -18.28 -1.50
C VAL A 210 10.18 -17.34 -1.63
N GLU A 211 10.19 -16.30 -0.80
CA GLU A 211 11.24 -15.28 -0.78
C GLU A 211 12.12 -15.46 0.46
N VAL A 212 13.43 -15.60 0.27
CA VAL A 212 14.44 -15.53 1.33
C VAL A 212 15.02 -14.13 1.34
N ILE A 213 15.04 -13.49 2.51
CA ILE A 213 15.56 -12.15 2.72
C ILE A 213 16.85 -12.25 3.55
N PRO A 214 18.01 -12.54 2.92
CA PRO A 214 19.28 -12.49 3.60
C PRO A 214 19.75 -11.05 3.78
N PHE A 215 20.20 -10.74 4.99
CA PHE A 215 20.82 -9.47 5.32
C PHE A 215 22.31 -9.52 4.99
N HIS A 216 22.81 -8.41 4.49
CA HIS A 216 24.21 -8.12 4.31
C HIS A 216 24.65 -7.12 5.39
N GLN A 217 25.66 -6.32 5.10
CA GLN A 217 26.17 -5.32 6.05
C GLN A 217 25.15 -4.18 6.26
N TRP A 218 24.81 -3.45 5.19
CA TRP A 218 23.85 -2.33 5.22
C TRP A 218 22.68 -2.49 4.23
N THR A 219 22.56 -3.67 3.61
CA THR A 219 21.49 -4.00 2.65
C THR A 219 20.87 -5.35 2.98
N ALA A 220 19.75 -5.67 2.35
CA ALA A 220 19.23 -7.03 2.28
C ALA A 220 18.87 -7.34 0.83
N SER A 221 19.09 -8.58 0.40
CA SER A 221 18.55 -9.07 -0.86
C SER A 221 17.15 -9.65 -0.63
N ARG A 222 16.35 -9.73 -1.69
CA ARG A 222 15.09 -10.49 -1.70
C ARG A 222 15.19 -11.53 -2.80
N MET A 223 15.41 -12.78 -2.40
CA MET A 223 15.78 -13.86 -3.29
C MET A 223 14.65 -14.88 -3.37
N ARG A 224 14.18 -15.22 -4.58
CA ARG A 224 13.23 -16.33 -4.76
C ARG A 224 13.96 -17.65 -4.87
N ILE A 225 13.43 -18.71 -4.25
CA ILE A 225 14.06 -20.03 -4.27
C ILE A 225 13.94 -20.64 -5.68
N ALA A 226 15.04 -21.02 -6.30
CA ALA A 226 15.04 -21.84 -7.51
C ALA A 226 14.94 -23.33 -7.17
N ARG A 227 15.73 -23.78 -6.20
CA ARG A 227 15.73 -25.17 -5.71
C ARG A 227 16.39 -25.26 -4.33
N VAL A 228 16.13 -26.37 -3.65
CA VAL A 228 16.75 -26.72 -2.36
C VAL A 228 17.38 -28.10 -2.49
N ASP A 229 18.68 -28.18 -2.25
CA ASP A 229 19.38 -29.47 -2.05
C ASP A 229 19.26 -29.82 -0.56
N ALA A 230 18.30 -30.68 -0.22
CA ALA A 230 17.96 -30.99 1.17
C ALA A 230 19.02 -31.84 1.87
N ASP A 231 19.81 -32.60 1.10
CA ASP A 231 20.88 -33.47 1.60
C ASP A 231 22.13 -32.64 1.93
N LYS A 232 22.51 -31.74 1.01
CA LYS A 232 23.65 -30.82 1.22
C LYS A 232 23.29 -29.58 2.04
N LYS A 233 22.00 -29.36 2.31
CA LYS A 233 21.46 -28.16 2.98
C LYS A 233 21.83 -26.87 2.27
N ILE A 234 21.67 -26.84 0.95
CA ILE A 234 21.96 -25.67 0.12
C ILE A 234 20.68 -25.15 -0.51
N VAL A 235 20.43 -23.84 -0.35
CA VAL A 235 19.38 -23.15 -1.12
C VAL A 235 20.02 -22.46 -2.32
N TYR A 236 19.37 -22.54 -3.48
CA TYR A 236 19.73 -21.84 -4.70
C TYR A 236 18.61 -20.89 -5.09
N PHE A 237 18.95 -19.72 -5.62
CA PHE A 237 18.01 -18.66 -5.93
C PHE A 237 17.83 -18.43 -7.44
N THR A 238 16.69 -17.88 -7.82
CA THR A 238 16.37 -17.60 -9.25
C THR A 238 17.19 -16.46 -9.84
N GLY A 239 17.93 -15.72 -9.01
CA GLY A 239 18.73 -14.57 -9.40
C GLY A 239 19.99 -14.47 -8.56
N THR A 240 20.84 -13.50 -8.87
CA THR A 240 22.12 -13.28 -8.19
C THR A 240 22.09 -11.98 -7.39
N THR A 241 22.98 -11.85 -6.41
CA THR A 241 23.32 -10.53 -5.88
C THR A 241 23.99 -9.66 -6.95
N PRO A 242 24.11 -8.33 -6.78
CA PRO A 242 24.58 -7.40 -7.82
C PRO A 242 26.04 -7.58 -8.27
N GLY A 243 26.78 -8.51 -7.67
CA GLY A 243 28.18 -8.78 -7.99
C GLY A 243 28.80 -9.79 -7.02
N ALA A 244 30.07 -10.11 -7.22
CA ALA A 244 30.83 -11.07 -6.42
C ALA A 244 31.69 -10.43 -5.32
N SER A 245 31.46 -9.16 -4.99
CA SER A 245 32.19 -8.47 -3.91
C SER A 245 31.84 -9.06 -2.54
N GLY A 246 32.76 -9.02 -1.58
CA GLY A 246 32.51 -9.59 -0.24
C GLY A 246 31.30 -8.99 0.49
N TRP A 247 30.96 -7.72 0.24
CA TRP A 247 29.81 -7.06 0.86
C TRP A 247 28.45 -7.54 0.30
N THR A 248 28.43 -8.13 -0.92
CA THR A 248 27.22 -8.75 -1.51
C THR A 248 27.13 -10.23 -1.20
N ALA A 249 28.11 -10.81 -0.50
CA ALA A 249 28.12 -12.23 -0.17
C ALA A 249 27.03 -12.59 0.84
N PHE A 250 26.57 -13.84 0.76
CA PHE A 250 25.76 -14.47 1.79
C PHE A 250 26.69 -14.99 2.90
N GLY A 251 27.14 -14.06 3.75
CA GLY A 251 28.14 -14.32 4.78
C GLY A 251 27.67 -15.31 5.85
N LYS A 252 28.56 -16.21 6.28
CA LYS A 252 28.27 -17.11 7.42
C LYS A 252 27.92 -16.28 8.66
N GLY A 253 26.85 -16.67 9.35
CA GLY A 253 26.33 -15.96 10.53
C GLY A 253 25.46 -14.74 10.22
N HIS A 254 25.39 -14.29 8.95
CA HIS A 254 24.44 -13.25 8.55
C HIS A 254 23.01 -13.72 8.78
N ARG A 255 22.14 -12.77 9.13
CA ARG A 255 20.74 -13.03 9.41
C ARG A 255 19.94 -13.23 8.14
N PHE A 256 18.92 -14.06 8.18
CA PHE A 256 17.87 -14.08 7.16
C PHE A 256 16.51 -14.41 7.76
N PHE A 257 15.46 -14.08 7.02
CA PHE A 257 14.13 -14.65 7.22
C PHE A 257 13.56 -15.09 5.88
N VAL A 258 12.51 -15.89 5.92
CA VAL A 258 11.77 -16.38 4.76
C VAL A 258 10.36 -15.79 4.81
N GLU A 259 9.86 -15.28 3.70
CA GLU A 259 8.51 -14.71 3.54
C GLU A 259 7.74 -15.45 2.45
N ASN A 260 6.41 -15.29 2.45
CA ASN A 260 5.51 -15.90 1.47
C ASN A 260 5.47 -17.44 1.53
N VAL A 261 5.59 -18.01 2.74
CA VAL A 261 5.49 -19.47 2.99
C VAL A 261 4.06 -19.84 3.34
N ARG A 262 3.39 -20.61 2.48
CA ARG A 262 1.98 -21.02 2.68
C ARG A 262 1.77 -21.71 4.02
N GLU A 263 2.67 -22.61 4.37
CA GLU A 263 2.62 -23.43 5.59
C GLU A 263 2.82 -22.61 6.87
N ALA A 264 3.30 -21.37 6.76
CA ALA A 264 3.43 -20.44 7.87
C ALA A 264 2.21 -19.51 8.04
N LEU A 265 1.21 -19.60 7.14
CA LEU A 265 -0.05 -18.85 7.24
C LEU A 265 -0.87 -19.39 8.42
N SER A 266 -0.87 -18.66 9.53
CA SER A 266 -1.40 -19.17 10.80
C SER A 266 -2.12 -18.13 11.66
N LYS A 267 -1.92 -16.82 11.42
CA LYS A 267 -2.47 -15.76 12.26
C LYS A 267 -3.45 -14.84 11.52
N PRO A 268 -4.51 -14.36 12.19
CA PRO A 268 -5.36 -13.31 11.65
C PRO A 268 -4.55 -12.08 11.20
N GLY A 269 -4.91 -11.52 10.05
CA GLY A 269 -4.23 -10.36 9.46
C GLY A 269 -2.99 -10.72 8.62
N GLN A 270 -2.62 -11.99 8.52
CA GLN A 270 -1.73 -12.47 7.46
C GLN A 270 -2.52 -12.71 6.16
N TRP A 271 -1.81 -12.76 5.04
CA TRP A 271 -2.38 -13.14 3.74
C TRP A 271 -1.38 -13.94 2.90
N TYR A 272 -1.89 -14.75 1.99
CA TYR A 272 -1.12 -15.54 1.03
C TYR A 272 -1.80 -15.54 -0.34
N LEU A 273 -1.00 -15.33 -1.39
CA LEU A 273 -1.45 -15.42 -2.78
C LEU A 273 -0.87 -16.68 -3.43
N ASP A 274 -1.72 -17.67 -3.64
CA ASP A 274 -1.43 -18.87 -4.39
C ASP A 274 -1.49 -18.55 -5.89
N LYS A 275 -0.37 -18.07 -6.46
CA LYS A 275 -0.34 -17.57 -7.84
C LYS A 275 -0.83 -18.59 -8.88
N PRO A 276 -0.43 -19.89 -8.84
CA PRO A 276 -0.91 -20.88 -9.80
C PRO A 276 -2.43 -21.03 -9.85
N THR A 277 -3.12 -20.80 -8.72
CA THR A 277 -4.59 -20.88 -8.66
C THR A 277 -5.27 -19.52 -8.73
N GLY A 278 -4.52 -18.43 -8.58
CA GLY A 278 -5.02 -17.08 -8.38
C GLY A 278 -5.72 -16.87 -7.03
N LYS A 279 -5.70 -17.86 -6.12
CA LYS A 279 -6.40 -17.77 -4.85
C LYS A 279 -5.64 -16.88 -3.87
N LEU A 280 -6.26 -15.78 -3.47
CA LEU A 280 -5.84 -14.95 -2.34
C LEU A 280 -6.59 -15.41 -1.09
N THR A 281 -5.89 -15.57 0.03
CA THR A 281 -6.45 -15.93 1.35
C THR A 281 -5.82 -15.05 2.43
#